data_AF-A0A9D6PZ71-F1
#
_entry.id   AF-A0A9D6PZ71-F1
#
_cell.length_a   1.000
_cell.length_b   1.000
_cell.length_c   1.000
_cell.angle_alpha   90.00
_cell.angle_beta   90.00
_cell.angle_gamma   90.00
#
_symmetry.space_group_name_H-M   'P 1'
#
loop_
_entity.id
_entity.type
_entity.pdbx_description
1 polymer ?
#
loop_
_entity_poly.entity_id
_entity_poly.type
_entity_poly.pdbx_seq_one_letter_code
_entity_poly.pdbx_strand_id
1 'polypeptide(L)'
;AIDEGHQVTLFLASDAVQLIRDAVLDNLVGLGTGKLRELYDAIVAGGGRFYLSGMSSKARGVGEGDLSGKSAEMAMPNVLVRLALEHDRMFTY
;
A
#
# COMPACT_ATOMS: atom_id res chain seq x y z
N ALA A 1 -0.85 -10.00 -11.58
CA ALA A 1 0.10 -10.25 -10.46
C ALA A 1 -0.51 -11.18 -9.39
N ILE A 2 -1.40 -10.71 -8.50
CA ILE A 2 -2.02 -11.58 -7.48
C ILE A 2 -2.79 -12.75 -8.11
N ASP A 3 -3.70 -12.46 -9.06
CA ASP A 3 -4.49 -13.49 -9.76
C ASP A 3 -3.63 -14.47 -10.58
N GLU A 4 -2.40 -14.09 -10.90
CA GLU A 4 -1.41 -14.92 -11.61
C GLU A 4 -0.53 -15.71 -10.64
N GLY A 5 -0.78 -15.63 -9.33
CA GLY A 5 -0.05 -16.38 -8.30
C GLY A 5 1.27 -15.74 -7.85
N HIS A 6 1.52 -14.47 -8.19
CA HIS A 6 2.74 -13.77 -7.78
C HIS A 6 2.60 -13.12 -6.40
N GLN A 7 3.69 -13.10 -5.63
CA GLN A 7 3.78 -12.31 -4.41
C GLN A 7 3.88 -10.82 -4.75
N VAL A 8 3.09 -9.98 -4.07
CA VAL A 8 3.04 -8.54 -4.33
C VAL A 8 3.29 -7.77 -3.04
N THR A 9 4.25 -6.86 -3.10
CA THR A 9 4.48 -5.84 -2.09
C THR A 9 4.22 -4.47 -2.69
N LEU A 10 3.47 -3.62 -1.98
CA LEU A 10 3.24 -2.22 -2.37
C LEU A 10 3.95 -1.30 -1.39
N PHE A 11 4.74 -0.36 -1.90
CA PHE A 11 5.37 0.70 -1.10
C PHE A 11 4.70 2.04 -1.42
N LEU A 12 3.92 2.56 -0.48
CA LEU A 12 3.22 3.84 -0.61
C LEU A 12 4.11 4.97 -0.10
N ALA A 13 4.38 5.94 -0.97
CA ALA A 13 5.17 7.13 -0.66
C ALA A 13 4.44 8.41 -1.08
N SER A 14 4.89 9.55 -0.55
CA SER A 14 4.23 10.85 -0.77
C SER A 14 2.73 10.79 -0.45
N ASP A 15 1.84 11.29 -1.33
CA ASP A 15 0.39 11.31 -1.10
C ASP A 15 -0.27 9.93 -1.10
N ALA A 16 0.39 8.92 -1.67
CA ALA A 16 -0.16 7.56 -1.69
C ALA A 16 -0.35 6.99 -0.29
N VAL A 17 0.38 7.46 0.73
CA VAL A 17 0.19 7.02 2.13
C VAL A 17 -1.21 7.32 2.65
N GLN A 18 -1.93 8.30 2.07
CA GLN A 18 -3.30 8.61 2.49
C GLN A 18 -4.30 7.54 2.05
N LEU A 19 -3.97 6.75 1.03
CA LEU A 19 -4.85 5.71 0.49
C LEU A 19 -5.14 4.60 1.51
N ILE A 20 -4.36 4.48 2.59
CA ILE A 20 -4.59 3.44 3.62
C ILE A 20 -5.72 3.79 4.59
N ARG A 21 -6.13 5.06 4.66
CA ARG A 21 -7.17 5.50 5.61
C ARG A 21 -8.51 4.92 5.21
N ASP A 22 -9.29 4.44 6.18
CA ASP A 22 -10.60 3.85 5.87
C ASP A 22 -11.53 4.82 5.15
N ALA A 23 -11.54 6.10 5.57
CA ALA A 23 -12.30 7.14 4.87
C ALA A 23 -11.90 7.28 3.38
N VAL A 24 -10.64 7.01 3.01
CA VAL A 24 -10.18 7.08 1.61
C VAL A 24 -10.47 5.76 0.90
N LEU A 25 -10.13 4.61 1.50
CA LEU A 25 -10.43 3.29 0.97
C LEU A 25 -11.91 3.14 0.61
N ASP A 26 -12.80 3.58 1.51
CA ASP A 26 -14.24 3.36 1.39
C ASP A 26 -14.93 4.31 0.39
N ASN A 27 -14.32 5.48 0.11
CA ASN A 27 -14.95 6.52 -0.71
C ASN A 27 -14.26 6.76 -2.06
N LEU A 28 -13.01 6.34 -2.24
CA LEU A 28 -12.31 6.57 -3.51
C LEU A 28 -12.79 5.58 -4.58
N VAL A 29 -13.23 6.12 -5.72
CA VAL A 29 -13.56 5.35 -6.93
C VAL A 29 -12.67 5.83 -8.06
N GLY A 30 -11.84 4.93 -8.59
CA GLY A 30 -10.98 5.22 -9.73
C GLY A 30 -11.74 5.16 -11.05
N LEU A 31 -11.41 6.09 -11.95
CA LEU A 31 -12.01 6.16 -13.27
C LEU A 31 -11.60 4.93 -14.10
N GLY A 32 -12.56 4.03 -14.35
CA GLY A 32 -12.34 2.80 -15.10
C GLY A 32 -11.68 1.66 -14.31
N THR A 33 -11.33 1.86 -13.04
CA THR A 33 -10.68 0.84 -12.18
C THR A 33 -11.56 0.37 -11.01
N GLY A 34 -12.65 1.09 -10.70
CA GLY A 34 -13.60 0.69 -9.66
C GLY A 34 -13.26 1.23 -8.27
N LYS A 35 -13.84 0.63 -7.23
CA LYS A 35 -13.70 1.13 -5.85
C LYS A 35 -12.37 0.72 -5.25
N LEU A 36 -11.70 1.65 -4.57
CA LEU A 36 -10.40 1.38 -3.94
C LEU A 36 -10.50 0.29 -2.86
N ARG A 37 -11.54 0.30 -2.02
CA ARG A 37 -11.79 -0.73 -1.01
C ARG A 37 -11.77 -2.14 -1.60
N GLU A 38 -12.50 -2.37 -2.68
CA GLU A 38 -12.61 -3.68 -3.32
C GLU A 38 -11.26 -4.15 -3.86
N LEU A 39 -10.48 -3.24 -4.47
CA LEU A 39 -9.13 -3.54 -4.95
C LEU A 39 -8.15 -3.82 -3.81
N TYR A 40 -8.21 -3.04 -2.73
CA TYR A 40 -7.39 -3.23 -1.53
C TYR A 40 -7.68 -4.59 -0.88
N ASP A 41 -8.96 -4.92 -0.66
CA ASP A 41 -9.37 -6.17 -0.03
C ASP A 41 -8.94 -7.39 -0.86
N ALA A 42 -9.04 -7.31 -2.20
CA ALA A 42 -8.55 -8.36 -3.09
C ALA A 42 -7.03 -8.58 -2.98
N ILE A 43 -6.25 -7.50 -2.91
CA ILE A 43 -4.79 -7.58 -2.70
C ILE A 43 -4.47 -8.23 -1.37
N VAL A 44 -5.13 -7.82 -0.28
CA VAL A 44 -4.90 -8.38 1.07
C VAL A 44 -5.31 -9.86 1.13
N ALA A 45 -6.46 -10.22 0.54
CA ALA A 45 -6.93 -11.61 0.47
C ALA A 45 -5.94 -12.50 -0.31
N GLY A 46 -5.27 -11.96 -1.32
CA GLY A 46 -4.19 -12.62 -2.05
C GLY A 46 -2.84 -12.66 -1.32
N GLY A 47 -2.75 -12.17 -0.08
CA GLY A 47 -1.51 -12.13 0.70
C GLY A 47 -0.59 -10.94 0.40
N GLY A 48 -1.10 -9.93 -0.33
CA GLY A 48 -0.36 -8.69 -0.59
C GLY A 48 -0.07 -7.91 0.69
N ARG A 49 1.09 -7.25 0.71
CA ARG A 49 1.54 -6.46 1.87
C ARG A 49 1.85 -5.03 1.49
N PHE A 50 1.51 -4.11 2.38
CA PHE A 50 1.70 -2.67 2.20
C PHE A 50 2.80 -2.15 3.13
N TYR A 51 3.66 -1.30 2.58
CA TYR A 51 4.68 -0.56 3.29
C TYR A 51 4.41 0.91 3.08
N LEU A 52 4.37 1.70 4.16
CA LEU A 52 4.14 3.14 4.08
C LEU A 52 5.41 3.89 4.44
N SER A 53 5.88 4.78 3.58
CA SER A 53 7.00 5.67 3.88
C SER A 53 6.76 6.45 5.17
N GLY A 54 7.53 6.17 6.21
CA GLY A 54 7.33 6.77 7.54
C GLY A 54 7.42 8.30 7.52
N MET A 55 8.33 8.86 6.72
CA MET A 55 8.44 10.31 6.56
C MET A 55 7.23 10.92 5.83
N SER A 56 6.74 10.24 4.79
CA SER A 56 5.54 10.69 4.06
C SER A 56 4.28 10.59 4.92
N SER A 57 4.14 9.49 5.66
CA SER A 57 3.04 9.26 6.61
C SER A 57 3.03 10.34 7.70
N LYS A 58 4.18 10.60 8.33
CA LYS A 58 4.30 11.64 9.36
C LYS A 58 3.90 13.01 8.82
N ALA A 59 4.36 13.38 7.62
CA ALA A 59 4.02 14.67 7.00
C ALA A 59 2.53 14.83 6.68
N ARG A 60 1.77 13.74 6.58
CA ARG A 60 0.34 13.70 6.23
C ARG A 60 -0.55 13.23 7.40
N GLY A 61 0.03 13.13 8.60
CA GLY A 61 -0.66 12.69 9.80
C GLY A 61 -1.20 11.26 9.75
N VAL A 62 -0.63 10.38 8.92
CA VAL A 62 -0.98 8.95 8.91
C VAL A 62 -0.22 8.28 10.05
N GLY A 63 -0.95 7.68 10.99
CA GLY A 63 -0.38 7.09 12.21
C GLY A 63 -0.72 5.62 12.37
N GLU A 64 -0.22 4.98 13.43
CA GLU A 64 -0.45 3.55 13.71
C GLU A 64 -1.93 3.17 13.76
N GLY A 65 -2.80 4.07 14.25
CA GLY A 65 -4.25 3.86 14.27
C GLY A 65 -4.84 3.65 12.87
N ASP A 66 -4.32 4.32 11.84
CA ASP A 66 -4.76 4.15 10.45
C ASP A 66 -4.38 2.77 9.88
N LEU A 67 -3.34 2.13 10.44
CA LEU A 67 -2.82 0.82 9.99
C LEU A 67 -3.39 -0.33 10.82
N SER A 68 -4.11 -0.06 11.91
CA SER A 68 -4.64 -1.10 12.78
C SER A 68 -5.54 -2.07 12.03
N GLY A 69 -5.27 -3.38 12.16
CA GLY A 69 -5.99 -4.45 11.47
C GLY A 69 -5.73 -4.57 9.97
N LYS A 70 -4.84 -3.76 9.39
CA LYS A 70 -4.50 -3.78 7.96
C LYS A 70 -3.21 -4.57 7.73
N SER A 71 -3.07 -5.18 6.54
CA SER A 71 -1.81 -5.82 6.09
C SER A 71 -0.78 -4.74 5.69
N ALA A 72 -0.42 -3.87 6.64
CA ALA A 72 0.36 -2.66 6.38
C ALA A 72 1.29 -2.33 7.55
N GLU A 73 2.51 -1.88 7.24
CA GLU A 73 3.47 -1.38 8.25
C GLU A 73 4.20 -0.10 7.79
N MET A 74 4.66 0.70 8.75
CA MET A 74 5.51 1.86 8.46
C MET A 74 6.92 1.41 8.08
N ALA A 75 7.52 2.13 7.14
CA ALA A 75 8.75 1.74 6.48
C ALA A 75 9.69 2.92 6.29
N MET A 76 10.98 2.72 6.56
CA MET A 76 12.02 3.72 6.29
C MET A 76 12.56 3.57 4.86
N PRO A 77 13.24 4.59 4.29
CA PRO A 77 13.72 4.54 2.90
C PRO A 77 14.62 3.34 2.57
N ASN A 78 15.39 2.84 3.53
CA ASN A 78 16.21 1.64 3.34
C ASN A 78 15.37 0.37 3.10
N VAL A 79 14.13 0.30 3.61
CA VAL A 79 13.20 -0.81 3.34
C VAL A 79 12.78 -0.81 1.88
N LEU A 80 12.50 0.34 1.27
CA LEU A 80 12.21 0.44 -0.16
C LEU A 80 13.35 -0.11 -1.01
N VAL A 81 14.58 0.29 -0.70
CA VAL A 81 15.78 -0.19 -1.42
C VAL A 81 15.93 -1.71 -1.26
N ARG A 82 15.76 -2.24 -0.04
CA ARG A 82 15.80 -3.69 0.20
C ARG A 82 14.74 -4.42 -0.62
N LEU A 83 13.48 -3.96 -0.58
CA LEU A 83 12.39 -4.57 -1.34
C LEU A 83 12.68 -4.56 -2.84
N ALA A 84 13.24 -3.47 -3.38
CA ALA A 84 13.61 -3.36 -4.79
C ALA A 84 14.67 -4.39 -5.22
N LEU A 85 15.57 -4.77 -4.31
CA LEU A 85 16.61 -5.77 -4.55
C LEU A 85 16.13 -7.20 -4.33
N GLU A 86 15.15 -7.41 -3.44
CA GLU A 86 14.59 -8.73 -3.12
C GLU A 86 13.53 -9.18 -4.13
N HIS A 87 12.84 -8.26 -4.80
CA HIS A 87 11.79 -8.59 -5.78
C HIS A 87 12.38 -8.74 -7.19
N ASP A 88 11.84 -9.68 -7.96
CA ASP A 88 12.25 -9.89 -9.34
C ASP A 88 11.99 -8.66 -10.22
N ARG A 89 10.89 -7.94 -9.97
CA ARG A 89 10.43 -6.79 -10.78
C ARG A 89 9.86 -5.71 -9.88
N MET A 90 10.10 -4.46 -10.26
CA MET A 90 9.55 -3.26 -9.61
C MET A 90 8.84 -2.40 -10.65
N PHE A 91 7.65 -1.94 -10.30
CA PHE A 91 6.89 -0.95 -11.06
C PHE A 91 6.68 0.30 -10.21
N THR A 92 6.73 1.47 -10.84
CA THR A 92 6.57 2.78 -10.19
C THR A 92 5.45 3.53 -10.87
N TYR A 93 4.53 4.07 -10.07
CA TYR A 93 3.33 4.81 -10.50
C TYR A 93 3.19 6.10 -9.69
#